data_AF-A0A535AI87-F1
#
_entry.id   AF-A0A535AI87-F1
#
_cell.length_a   1.000
_cell.length_b   1.000
_cell.length_c   1.000
_cell.angle_alpha   90.00
_cell.angle_beta   90.00
_cell.angle_gamma   90.00
#
_symmetry.space_group_name_H-M   'P 1'
#
loop_
_entity.id
_entity.type
_entity.pdbx_description
1 polymer ?
#
loop_
_entity_poly.entity_id
_entity_poly.type
_entity_poly.pdbx_seq_one_letter_code
_entity_poly.pdbx_strand_id
1 'polypeptide(L)' 'TCLHCSVRTIDREVNAGDLLQRVLGSRSAGGHDMIAGGRLRVGEDPAARERAAAMVRDRLLGALGVDPAIGQPLVG' A
#
# COMPACT_ATOMS: atom_id res chain seq x y z
N THR A 1 -5.58 10.70 14.18
CA THR A 1 -4.24 10.85 13.56
C THR A 1 -4.26 10.36 12.11
N CYS A 2 -3.13 10.33 11.39
CA CYS A 2 -3.09 9.85 10.00
C CYS A 2 -1.90 8.91 9.79
N LEU A 3 -2.10 7.92 8.93
CA LEU A 3 -1.04 7.07 8.40
C LEU A 3 -0.74 7.54 6.98
N HIS A 4 0.52 7.92 6.73
CA HIS A 4 1.00 8.34 5.43
C HIS A 4 1.68 7.16 4.74
N CYS A 5 1.35 6.94 3.47
CA CYS A 5 1.91 5.87 2.65
C CYS A 5 2.64 6.49 1.46
N SER A 6 3.80 5.92 1.13
CA SER A 6 4.47 6.16 -0.15
C SER A 6 4.82 4.82 -0.77
N VAL A 7 4.56 4.68 -2.06
CA VAL A 7 4.97 3.53 -2.85
C VAL A 7 5.87 4.01 -3.98
N ARG A 8 6.91 3.23 -4.24
CA ARG A 8 7.79 3.37 -5.40
C ARG A 8 7.91 2.01 -6.07
N THR A 9 7.87 2.01 -7.39
CA THR A 9 8.18 0.83 -8.21
C THR A 9 9.31 1.16 -9.18
N ILE A 10 9.97 0.12 -9.69
CA ILE A 10 10.90 0.22 -10.83
C ILE A 10 10.29 -0.32 -12.12
N ASP A 11 9.12 -0.97 -12.00
CA ASP A 11 8.35 -1.47 -13.12
C ASP A 11 7.64 -0.31 -13.81
N ARG A 12 7.98 -0.10 -15.10
CA ARG A 12 7.46 1.00 -15.93
C ARG A 12 6.04 0.75 -16.43
N GLU A 13 5.57 -0.50 -16.38
CA GLU A 13 4.23 -0.87 -16.81
C GLU A 13 3.20 -0.69 -15.67
N VAL A 14 3.68 -0.49 -14.44
CA VAL A 14 2.83 -0.28 -13.27
C VAL A 14 2.68 1.21 -12.97
N ASN A 15 1.43 1.68 -12.94
CA ASN A 15 1.10 2.99 -12.37
C ASN A 15 0.97 2.88 -10.83
N ALA A 16 1.94 3.44 -10.12
CA ALA A 16 1.98 3.46 -8.67
C ALA A 16 0.78 4.21 -8.04
N GLY A 17 0.25 5.21 -8.74
CA GLY A 17 -0.91 5.99 -8.30
C GLY A 17 -2.16 5.13 -8.26
N ASP A 18 -2.44 4.40 -9.34
CA ASP A 18 -3.58 3.49 -9.44
C ASP A 18 -3.46 2.33 -8.43
N LEU A 19 -2.26 1.78 -8.28
CA LEU A 19 -1.97 0.77 -7.27
C LEU A 19 -2.31 1.29 -5.85
N LEU A 20 -1.78 2.45 -5.49
CA LEU A 20 -1.97 2.99 -4.13
C LEU A 20 -3.42 3.40 -3.87
N GLN A 21 -4.16 3.88 -4.88
CA GLN A 21 -5.60 4.14 -4.79
C GLN A 21 -6.39 2.86 -4.46
N ARG A 22 -6.07 1.73 -5.12
CA ARG A 22 -6.69 0.43 -4.83
C ARG A 22 -6.41 -0.04 -3.40
N VAL A 23 -5.17 0.11 -2.94
CA VAL A 23 -4.75 -0.29 -1.57
C VAL A 23 -5.45 0.54 -0.49
N LEU A 24 -5.47 1.87 -0.64
CA LEU A 24 -6.05 2.76 0.36
C LEU A 24 -7.58 2.88 0.27
N GLY A 25 -8.18 2.45 -0.84
CA GLY A 25 -9.64 2.45 -1.04
C GLY A 25 -10.26 3.85 -1.03
N SER A 26 -9.48 4.89 -1.32
CA SER A 26 -9.97 6.26 -1.38
C SER A 26 -9.23 7.08 -2.43
N ARG A 27 -9.90 8.12 -2.94
CA ARG A 27 -9.30 9.16 -3.81
C ARG A 27 -8.25 10.05 -3.10
N SER A 28 -7.88 9.70 -1.87
CA SER A 28 -6.86 10.43 -1.07
C SER A 28 -5.43 9.98 -1.37
N ALA A 29 -5.25 9.15 -2.41
CA ALA A 29 -3.98 8.71 -2.96
C ALA A 29 -3.81 9.27 -4.38
N GLY A 30 -2.59 9.70 -4.71
CA GLY A 30 -2.25 10.24 -6.02
C GLY A 30 -0.77 10.06 -6.33
N GLY A 31 -0.42 10.16 -7.60
CA GLY A 31 0.92 9.90 -8.10
C GLY A 31 0.94 9.82 -9.61
N HIS A 32 2.14 9.81 -10.19
CA HIS A 32 2.35 9.60 -11.62
C HIS A 32 3.44 8.54 -11.81
N ASP A 33 3.22 7.65 -12.76
CA ASP A 33 4.14 6.57 -13.15
C ASP A 33 4.61 5.76 -11.95
N MET A 34 5.89 5.85 -11.60
CA MET A 34 6.54 4.95 -10.66
C MET A 34 6.46 5.39 -9.18
N ILE A 35 5.88 6.56 -8.88
CA ILE A 35 5.85 7.11 -7.51
C ILE A 35 4.45 7.57 -7.14
N ALA A 36 3.98 7.14 -5.98
CA ALA A 36 2.71 7.58 -5.42
C ALA A 36 2.77 7.85 -3.92
N GLY A 37 1.89 8.75 -3.48
CA GLY A 37 1.69 9.13 -2.09
C GLY A 37 0.21 9.12 -1.73
N GLY A 38 -0.08 8.81 -0.48
CA GLY A 38 -1.45 8.80 0.02
C GLY A 38 -1.50 8.85 1.53
N ARG A 39 -2.71 9.04 2.05
CA ARG A 39 -2.95 9.02 3.48
C ARG A 39 -4.28 8.37 3.83
N LEU A 40 -4.31 7.74 4.98
CA LEU A 40 -5.52 7.20 5.60
C LEU A 40 -5.70 7.87 6.96
N ARG A 41 -6.90 8.36 7.25
CA ARG A 41 -7.24 8.80 8.61
C ARG A 41 -7.35 7.57 9.50
N VAL A 42 -6.66 7.63 10.63
CA VAL A 42 -6.74 6.62 11.68
C VAL A 42 -7.17 7.30 12.96
N GLY A 43 -7.95 6.60 13.79
CA GLY A 43 -8.33 7.10 15.11
C GLY A 43 -7.11 7.36 16.00
N GLU A 44 -7.34 7.86 17.20
CA GLU A 44 -6.25 8.11 18.16
C GLU A 44 -5.82 6.85 18.93
N ASP A 45 -6.62 5.79 18.87
CA ASP A 45 -6.30 4.46 19.39
C ASP A 45 -5.02 3.89 18.71
N PRO A 46 -3.95 3.60 19.47
CA PRO A 46 -2.75 2.97 18.94
C PRO A 46 -3.03 1.63 18.23
N ALA A 47 -3.97 0.83 18.75
CA ALA A 47 -4.32 -0.44 18.14
C ALA A 47 -5.03 -0.26 16.79
N ALA A 48 -5.75 0.85 16.60
CA ALA A 48 -6.34 1.20 15.30
C ALA A 48 -5.26 1.51 14.26
N ARG A 49 -4.14 2.12 14.67
CA ARG A 49 -3.00 2.38 13.78
C ARG A 49 -2.34 1.09 13.31
N GLU A 50 -2.13 0.13 14.21
CA GLU A 50 -1.55 -1.17 13.87
C GLU A 50 -2.46 -1.98 12.93
N ARG A 51 -3.77 -2.05 13.23
CA ARG A 51 -4.75 -2.69 12.35
C ARG A 51 -4.76 -2.06 10.96
N ALA A 52 -4.74 -0.73 10.88
CA ALA A 52 -4.69 -0.03 9.59
C ALA A 52 -3.40 -0.34 8.81
N ALA A 53 -2.25 -0.38 9.47
CA ALA A 53 -0.99 -0.74 8.83
C ALA A 53 -1.00 -2.18 8.28
N ALA A 54 -1.53 -3.14 9.06
CA ALA A 54 -1.69 -4.52 8.62
C ALA A 54 -2.61 -4.62 7.39
N MET A 55 -3.76 -3.92 7.39
CA MET A 55 -4.67 -3.89 6.25
C MET A 55 -4.02 -3.30 4.99
N VAL A 56 -3.22 -2.23 5.13
CA VAL A 56 -2.47 -1.65 4.01
C VAL A 56 -1.48 -2.65 3.44
N ARG A 57 -0.72 -3.35 4.28
CA ARG A 57 0.19 -4.41 3.86
C ARG A 57 -0.55 -5.52 3.11
N ASP A 58 -1.62 -6.06 3.69
CA ASP A 58 -2.32 -7.22 3.14
C ASP A 58 -2.97 -6.89 1.78
N ARG A 59 -3.53 -5.68 1.65
CA ARG A 59 -4.07 -5.19 0.38
C ARG A 59 -2.98 -4.95 -0.66
N LEU A 60 -1.82 -4.44 -0.26
CA LEU A 60 -0.70 -4.26 -1.18
C LEU A 60 -0.20 -5.61 -1.70
N LEU A 61 0.01 -6.59 -0.82
CA LEU A 61 0.42 -7.95 -1.22
C LEU A 61 -0.61 -8.58 -2.16
N GLY A 62 -1.90 -8.50 -1.82
CA GLY A 62 -2.97 -8.98 -2.69
C GLY A 62 -3.00 -8.28 -4.05
N ALA A 63 -2.76 -6.96 -4.11
CA ALA A 63 -2.69 -6.21 -5.35
C ALA A 63 -1.46 -6.58 -6.21
N LEU A 64 -0.38 -7.06 -5.60
CA LEU A 64 0.81 -7.56 -6.26
C LEU A 64 0.73 -9.08 -6.58
N GLY A 65 -0.38 -9.74 -6.24
CA GLY A 65 -0.52 -11.19 -6.41
C GLY A 65 0.38 -12.03 -5.50
N VAL A 66 0.90 -11.44 -4.42
CA VAL A 66 1.77 -12.13 -3.46
C VAL A 66 0.92 -12.75 -2.36
N ASP A 67 0.98 -14.07 -2.23
CA ASP A 67 0.41 -14.78 -1.09
C ASP A 67 1.42 -14.78 0.08
N PRO A 68 1.12 -14.10 1.21
CA PRO A 68 2.02 -14.06 2.37
C PRO A 68 2.20 -15.44 3.03
N ALA A 69 1.31 -16.41 2.81
CA ALA A 69 1.48 -17.77 3.31
C ALA A 69 2.54 -18.56 2.51
N ILE A 70 2.80 -18.14 1.28
CA ILE A 70 3.76 -18.78 0.38
C ILE A 70 5.04 -17.94 0.44
N GLY A 71 5.97 -18.34 1.32
CA GLY A 71 7.27 -17.69 1.44
C GLY A 71 7.95 -17.56 0.07
N GLN A 72 8.35 -16.34 -0.30
CA GLN A 72 9.07 -16.05 -1.54
C GLN A 72 10.58 -16.21 -1.32
N PRO A 73 11.34 -16.76 -2.27
CA PRO A 73 12.79 -16.75 -2.23
C PRO A 73 13.30 -15.31 -2.08
N LEU A 74 14.26 -15.09 -1.17
CA LEU A 74 14.88 -13.77 -0.99
C LEU A 74 15.78 -13.39 -2.18
N VAL A 75 16.18 -14.38 -2.98
CA VAL A 75 16.93 -14.27 -4.23
C VAL A 75 16.42 -15.32 -5.21
N GLY A 76 16.27 -14.93 -6.48
CA GLY A 76 15.98 -15.79 -7.62
C GLY A 76 17.11 -15.72 -8.64
#